data_AF-A0A965MQ51-F1
#
_entry.id   AF-A0A965MQ51-F1
#
_cell.length_a   1.000
_cell.length_b   1.000
_cell.length_c   1.000
_cell.angle_alpha   90.00
_cell.angle_beta   90.00
_cell.angle_gamma   90.00
#
_symmetry.space_group_name_H-M   'P 1'
#
loop_
_entity.id
_entity.type
_entity.pdbx_description
1 polymer ?
#
loop_
_entity_poly.entity_id
_entity_poly.type
_entity_poly.pdbx_seq_one_letter_code
_entity_poly.pdbx_strand_id
1 'polypeptide(L)'
;MAAAADAVDVRNALGVRHFRLQPHESWSCARLVADVEWGCGTHSGAANAAWVSHAHHRRVHRRRDCRYRRAASPHCAAASLALALVSTSEIPAVGLREPCPCGSGKRYKNCHARDRDKEANALVVRPFEGLACEAQLVMMTEFLSSATAVLPLVSKQAVVPKGVTVTIGTLLPNAYRGVRTAKNSIVLGMQNTFNSNDRSRDVADAIEILVDANPQEYADCQTSLDPGLRLQDFIDPTALLEVQSLDDFSWWLETNVVEGFEVTDLDELNSSVITADPIDGVPAAYLVHLADRPQVRMSLPYAEDAATDAWARLAATHQESLGEGTKLLGNFRVHGILTPVWDIATENVADIAEEVRAFAQRFAAAVADISELTTDQRRSRAAVVGKHVTIRK
;
A
#
# COMPACT_ATOMS: atom_id res chain seq x y z
N MET A 1 -49.39 -1.50 -12.50
CA MET A 1 -49.79 -2.65 -11.65
C MET A 1 -48.68 -3.70 -11.55
N ALA A 2 -47.42 -3.31 -11.31
CA ALA A 2 -46.28 -4.26 -11.25
C ALA A 2 -45.31 -3.96 -10.08
N ALA A 3 -45.77 -3.35 -8.99
CA ALA A 3 -44.93 -2.98 -7.84
C ALA A 3 -45.32 -3.71 -6.53
N ALA A 4 -46.34 -4.58 -6.56
CA ALA A 4 -46.83 -5.28 -5.37
C ALA A 4 -46.27 -6.70 -5.20
N ALA A 5 -45.64 -7.27 -6.25
CA ALA A 5 -45.12 -8.64 -6.23
C ALA A 5 -43.79 -8.75 -5.45
N ASP A 6 -42.88 -7.78 -5.58
CA ASP A 6 -41.53 -7.88 -5.02
C ASP A 6 -41.46 -7.75 -3.49
N ALA A 7 -42.41 -7.05 -2.85
CA ALA A 7 -42.40 -6.87 -1.40
C ALA A 7 -42.84 -8.11 -0.62
N VAL A 8 -43.58 -9.04 -1.26
CA VAL A 8 -44.05 -10.29 -0.64
C VAL A 8 -42.96 -11.36 -0.70
N ASP A 9 -42.15 -11.37 -1.76
CA ASP A 9 -41.12 -12.41 -1.96
C ASP A 9 -39.95 -12.29 -0.98
N VAL A 10 -39.52 -11.06 -0.66
CA VAL A 10 -38.47 -10.79 0.34
C VAL A 10 -38.93 -11.14 1.78
N ARG A 11 -40.23 -11.03 2.08
CA ARG A 11 -40.77 -11.36 3.40
C ARG A 11 -40.75 -12.86 3.69
N ASN A 12 -40.95 -13.70 2.66
CA ASN A 12 -40.95 -15.14 2.81
C ASN A 12 -39.53 -15.72 2.84
N ALA A 13 -38.59 -15.16 2.08
CA ALA A 13 -37.20 -15.63 2.01
C ALA A 13 -36.41 -15.45 3.32
N LEU A 14 -36.80 -14.52 4.19
CA LEU A 14 -36.06 -14.18 5.42
C LEU A 14 -36.75 -14.63 6.73
N GLY A 15 -37.94 -15.22 6.69
CA GLY A 15 -38.65 -15.67 7.90
C GLY A 15 -39.12 -14.55 8.85
N VAL A 16 -38.94 -13.27 8.50
CA VAL A 16 -39.21 -12.12 9.36
C VAL A 16 -40.68 -11.68 9.23
N ARG A 17 -41.57 -12.17 10.10
CA ARG A 17 -43.01 -11.86 10.03
C ARG A 17 -43.40 -10.39 10.32
N HIS A 18 -42.47 -9.53 10.76
CA HIS A 18 -42.78 -8.17 11.21
C HIS A 18 -41.75 -7.11 10.79
N PHE A 19 -41.40 -7.06 9.51
CA PHE A 19 -40.69 -5.94 8.89
C PHE A 19 -41.73 -4.97 8.28
N ARG A 20 -41.82 -3.73 8.79
CA ARG A 20 -42.78 -2.72 8.30
C ARG A 20 -42.03 -1.65 7.49
N LEU A 21 -42.14 -1.71 6.17
CA LEU A 21 -41.54 -0.76 5.23
C LEU A 21 -42.34 0.55 5.21
N GLN A 22 -41.64 1.68 5.13
CA GLN A 22 -42.26 2.99 4.85
C GLN A 22 -42.58 3.08 3.34
N PRO A 23 -43.74 3.62 2.92
CA PRO A 23 -44.19 3.49 1.53
C PRO A 23 -43.45 4.33 0.47
N HIS A 24 -42.49 5.17 0.85
CA HIS A 24 -41.93 6.22 -0.02
C HIS A 24 -40.43 6.06 -0.33
N GLU A 25 -39.83 4.92 -0.04
CA GLU A 25 -38.41 4.65 -0.29
C GLU A 25 -38.26 3.51 -1.32
N SER A 26 -37.39 3.69 -2.32
CA SER A 26 -37.03 2.68 -3.33
C SER A 26 -35.76 1.92 -2.90
N TRP A 27 -35.83 0.60 -2.85
CA TRP A 27 -34.82 -0.27 -2.22
C TRP A 27 -34.20 -1.25 -3.22
N SER A 28 -32.90 -1.50 -3.11
CA SER A 28 -32.18 -2.40 -4.02
C SER A 28 -31.88 -3.79 -3.44
N CYS A 29 -31.64 -3.94 -2.13
CA CYS A 29 -31.46 -5.25 -1.49
C CYS A 29 -31.57 -5.17 0.05
N ALA A 30 -31.86 -6.31 0.71
CA ALA A 30 -31.78 -6.44 2.16
C ALA A 30 -31.03 -7.72 2.57
N ARG A 31 -30.11 -7.63 3.54
CA ARG A 31 -29.33 -8.79 4.03
C ARG A 31 -29.31 -8.84 5.56
N LEU A 32 -29.69 -9.98 6.13
CA LEU A 32 -29.54 -10.27 7.56
C LEU A 32 -28.07 -10.64 7.83
N VAL A 33 -27.43 -9.98 8.79
CA VAL A 33 -25.99 -10.18 9.09
C VAL A 33 -25.74 -10.92 10.40
N ALA A 34 -26.70 -10.92 11.31
CA ALA A 34 -26.69 -11.80 12.47
C ALA A 34 -28.11 -12.03 12.98
N ASP A 35 -28.38 -13.27 13.37
CA ASP A 35 -29.52 -13.67 14.19
C ASP A 35 -28.96 -14.39 15.41
N VAL A 36 -29.26 -13.86 16.60
CA VAL A 36 -28.82 -14.45 17.86
C VAL A 36 -30.03 -14.63 18.75
N GLU A 37 -30.40 -15.89 18.97
CA GLU A 37 -31.36 -16.28 20.00
C GLU A 37 -30.59 -16.60 21.29
N TRP A 38 -31.03 -16.02 22.40
CA TRP A 38 -30.56 -16.44 23.73
C TRP A 38 -31.73 -16.73 24.65
N GLY A 39 -31.51 -17.67 25.56
CA GLY A 39 -32.46 -18.07 26.60
C GLY A 39 -31.81 -18.13 27.97
N CYS A 40 -32.43 -17.54 28.98
CA CYS A 40 -32.12 -17.79 30.39
C CYS A 40 -33.44 -18.02 31.13
N GLY A 41 -33.70 -19.28 31.49
CA GLY A 41 -34.97 -19.69 32.12
C GLY A 41 -36.18 -19.35 31.25
N THR A 42 -37.15 -18.61 31.79
CA THR A 42 -38.41 -18.25 31.12
C THR A 42 -38.31 -17.10 30.11
N HIS A 43 -37.11 -16.59 29.83
CA HIS A 43 -36.91 -15.46 28.91
C HIS A 43 -36.08 -15.88 27.72
N SER A 44 -36.64 -15.70 26.52
CA SER A 44 -35.91 -15.75 25.25
C SER A 44 -36.06 -14.45 24.48
N GLY A 45 -35.01 -14.06 23.76
CA GLY A 45 -34.97 -12.87 22.91
C GLY A 45 -34.17 -13.15 21.65
N ALA A 46 -34.51 -12.41 20.58
CA ALA A 46 -33.79 -12.44 19.31
C ALA A 46 -33.36 -11.02 18.94
N ALA A 47 -32.12 -10.87 18.46
CA ALA A 47 -31.58 -9.62 17.94
C ALA A 47 -31.27 -9.77 16.46
N ASN A 48 -31.94 -8.98 15.63
CA ASN A 48 -31.77 -9.00 14.17
C ASN A 48 -31.03 -7.73 13.72
N ALA A 49 -30.01 -7.91 12.88
CA ALA A 49 -29.35 -6.80 12.17
C ALA A 49 -29.53 -6.98 10.65
N ALA A 50 -30.24 -6.05 10.02
CA ALA A 50 -30.47 -6.03 8.58
C ALA A 50 -29.73 -4.85 7.92
N TRP A 51 -29.19 -5.09 6.73
CA TRP A 51 -28.57 -4.10 5.85
C TRP A 51 -29.54 -3.71 4.75
N VAL A 52 -29.53 -2.44 4.34
CA VAL A 52 -30.28 -1.97 3.17
C VAL A 52 -29.47 -0.91 2.43
N SER A 53 -29.35 -1.01 1.10
CA SER A 53 -28.73 0.00 0.22
C SER A 53 -29.79 0.74 -0.61
N HIS A 54 -29.51 2.01 -0.93
CA HIS A 54 -30.31 2.81 -1.87
C HIS A 54 -29.59 2.95 -3.21
N ALA A 55 -30.33 2.90 -4.31
CA ALA A 55 -29.77 2.89 -5.66
C ALA A 55 -29.12 4.22 -6.12
N HIS A 56 -29.38 5.35 -5.45
CA HIS A 56 -28.89 6.67 -5.91
C HIS A 56 -28.10 7.50 -4.89
N HIS A 57 -27.99 7.06 -3.64
CA HIS A 57 -27.05 7.62 -2.68
C HIS A 57 -26.54 6.51 -1.76
N ARG A 58 -25.22 6.37 -1.58
CA ARG A 58 -24.58 5.43 -0.64
C ARG A 58 -24.85 5.86 0.82
N ARG A 59 -26.11 5.86 1.27
CA ARG A 59 -26.50 5.94 2.69
C ARG A 59 -26.88 4.55 3.18
N VAL A 60 -26.18 4.09 4.22
CA VAL A 60 -26.44 2.81 4.88
C VAL A 60 -27.17 3.08 6.20
N HIS A 61 -28.38 2.55 6.34
CA HIS A 61 -29.12 2.59 7.60
C HIS A 61 -28.91 1.28 8.36
N ARG A 62 -28.25 1.34 9.52
CA ARG A 62 -28.14 0.20 10.45
C ARG A 62 -29.17 0.38 11.56
N ARG A 63 -30.05 -0.60 11.72
CA ARG A 63 -31.01 -0.65 12.83
C ARG A 63 -30.82 -1.92 13.64
N ARG A 64 -30.79 -1.78 14.95
CA ARG A 64 -30.68 -2.88 15.92
C ARG A 64 -32.00 -2.92 16.69
N ASP A 65 -32.80 -3.95 16.47
CA ASP A 65 -34.07 -4.13 17.20
C ASP A 65 -33.92 -5.26 18.22
N CYS A 66 -34.01 -4.92 19.51
CA CYS A 66 -34.06 -5.90 20.61
C CYS A 66 -35.52 -6.10 21.04
N ARG A 67 -36.03 -7.32 21.01
CA ARG A 67 -37.37 -7.65 21.52
C ARG A 67 -37.29 -8.41 22.85
N TYR A 68 -38.03 -7.92 23.84
CA TYR A 68 -38.38 -8.68 25.04
C TYR A 68 -39.82 -9.19 24.91
N ARG A 69 -40.04 -10.49 25.10
CA ARG A 69 -41.38 -11.01 25.39
C ARG A 69 -41.72 -10.65 26.84
N ARG A 70 -42.65 -9.72 27.03
CA ARG A 70 -43.11 -9.28 28.37
C ARG A 70 -43.96 -10.35 29.04
N ALA A 71 -43.69 -10.60 30.31
CA ALA A 71 -44.71 -10.72 31.36
C ALA A 71 -44.33 -9.77 32.52
N ALA A 72 -45.32 -9.36 33.31
CA ALA A 72 -45.35 -8.12 34.08
C ALA A 72 -44.75 -8.16 35.50
N SER A 73 -44.31 -6.97 35.97
CA SER A 73 -44.18 -6.51 37.37
C SER A 73 -42.91 -6.90 38.17
N PRO A 74 -42.58 -6.22 39.30
CA PRO A 74 -41.83 -4.95 39.26
C PRO A 74 -40.69 -4.94 40.29
N HIS A 75 -39.42 -5.13 39.90
CA HIS A 75 -38.30 -4.86 40.81
C HIS A 75 -37.17 -4.13 40.06
N CYS A 76 -37.36 -2.81 39.95
CA CYS A 76 -36.29 -1.83 39.76
C CYS A 76 -35.32 -1.89 40.95
N ALA A 77 -34.28 -2.73 40.86
CA ALA A 77 -33.06 -2.61 41.66
C ALA A 77 -31.94 -3.53 41.16
N ALA A 78 -32.26 -4.69 40.58
CA ALA A 78 -31.25 -5.66 40.14
C ALA A 78 -30.61 -5.35 38.77
N ALA A 79 -31.24 -4.51 37.94
CA ALA A 79 -30.73 -4.14 36.62
C ALA A 79 -29.48 -3.24 36.68
N SER A 80 -29.23 -2.56 37.80
CA SER A 80 -28.01 -1.75 37.98
C SER A 80 -26.79 -2.57 38.40
N LEU A 81 -26.95 -3.80 38.89
CA LEU A 81 -25.82 -4.68 39.22
C LEU A 81 -25.38 -5.55 38.04
N ALA A 82 -26.27 -5.80 37.07
CA ALA A 82 -25.91 -6.50 35.82
C ALA A 82 -25.03 -5.64 34.88
N LEU A 83 -24.96 -4.32 35.11
CA LEU A 83 -24.07 -3.42 34.37
C LEU A 83 -22.60 -3.51 34.85
N ALA A 84 -22.33 -4.19 35.98
CA ALA A 84 -21.00 -4.29 36.57
C ALA A 84 -20.31 -5.65 36.34
N LEU A 85 -20.97 -6.60 35.67
CA LEU A 85 -20.42 -7.93 35.38
C LEU A 85 -20.73 -8.35 33.93
N VAL A 86 -20.40 -7.49 32.96
CA VAL A 86 -20.07 -8.01 31.62
C VAL A 86 -18.60 -8.42 31.71
N SER A 87 -18.40 -9.69 32.03
CA SER A 87 -17.16 -10.39 31.75
C SER A 87 -16.77 -10.12 30.30
N THR A 88 -15.62 -9.49 30.08
CA THR A 88 -14.72 -9.61 28.91
C THR A 88 -15.34 -10.26 27.66
N SER A 89 -16.44 -9.71 27.16
CA SER A 89 -16.98 -10.04 25.85
C SER A 89 -16.18 -9.20 24.88
N GLU A 90 -15.51 -9.81 23.91
CA GLU A 90 -14.78 -9.11 22.87
C GLU A 90 -15.63 -7.95 22.33
N ILE A 91 -15.18 -6.73 22.59
CA ILE A 91 -15.87 -5.53 22.13
C ILE A 91 -15.81 -5.57 20.61
N PRO A 92 -16.96 -5.58 19.91
CA PRO A 92 -16.98 -5.76 18.47
C PRO A 92 -16.22 -4.62 17.79
N ALA A 93 -15.44 -4.95 16.77
CA ALA A 93 -14.75 -3.96 15.98
C ALA A 93 -15.74 -3.07 15.22
N VAL A 94 -15.52 -1.76 15.28
CA VAL A 94 -16.32 -0.73 14.60
C VAL A 94 -15.41 0.27 13.90
N GLY A 95 -15.96 1.23 13.16
CA GLY A 95 -15.14 2.23 12.46
C GLY A 95 -14.28 3.05 13.43
N LEU A 96 -13.04 3.37 13.06
CA LEU A 96 -12.09 4.07 13.95
C LEU A 96 -12.60 5.38 14.54
N ARG A 97 -13.37 6.12 13.74
CA ARG A 97 -13.98 7.40 14.12
C ARG A 97 -15.33 7.25 14.83
N GLU A 98 -15.89 6.03 14.86
CA GLU A 98 -17.16 5.74 15.51
C GLU A 98 -17.00 5.68 17.04
N PRO A 99 -18.07 5.95 17.80
CA PRO A 99 -18.07 5.75 19.25
C PRO A 99 -17.71 4.30 19.62
N CYS A 100 -16.86 4.13 20.61
CA CYS A 100 -16.43 2.80 21.03
C CYS A 100 -17.61 2.03 21.66
N PRO A 101 -17.87 0.77 21.26
CA PRO A 101 -19.03 0.01 21.75
C PRO A 101 -18.99 -0.33 23.24
N CYS A 102 -17.85 -0.12 23.92
CA CYS A 102 -17.73 -0.25 25.36
C CYS A 102 -18.48 0.83 26.16
N GLY A 103 -19.05 1.84 25.50
CA GLY A 103 -19.79 2.92 26.17
C GLY A 103 -18.92 4.00 26.82
N SER A 104 -17.60 4.01 26.58
CA SER A 104 -16.67 4.99 27.18
C SER A 104 -16.84 6.43 26.68
N GLY A 105 -17.66 6.66 25.66
CA GLY A 105 -17.78 7.95 24.96
C GLY A 105 -16.56 8.33 24.11
N LYS A 106 -15.47 7.54 24.14
CA LYS A 106 -14.29 7.75 23.29
C LYS A 106 -14.53 7.18 21.89
N ARG A 107 -13.81 7.72 20.89
CA ARG A 107 -13.72 7.09 19.56
C ARG A 107 -13.05 5.73 19.67
N TYR A 108 -13.43 4.76 18.83
CA TYR A 108 -12.92 3.39 18.89
C TYR A 108 -11.39 3.32 18.82
N LYS A 109 -10.76 4.13 17.95
CA LYS A 109 -9.30 4.26 17.82
C LYS A 109 -8.57 4.80 19.06
N ASN A 110 -9.28 5.53 19.92
CA ASN A 110 -8.71 6.07 21.16
C ASN A 110 -9.05 5.18 22.37
N CYS A 111 -9.59 3.99 22.11
CA CYS A 111 -10.08 3.06 23.12
C CYS A 111 -9.65 1.64 22.74
N HIS A 112 -10.59 0.76 22.38
CA HIS A 112 -10.32 -0.66 22.16
C HIS A 112 -9.60 -0.99 20.84
N ALA A 113 -9.53 -0.05 19.90
CA ALA A 113 -8.65 -0.16 18.73
C ALA A 113 -7.33 0.60 18.88
N ARG A 114 -7.01 1.18 20.05
CA ARG A 114 -5.83 2.04 20.19
C ARG A 114 -4.53 1.33 19.87
N ASP A 115 -4.32 0.16 20.44
CA ASP A 115 -3.06 -0.54 20.29
C ASP A 115 -2.95 -1.10 18.86
N ARG A 116 -4.05 -1.60 18.28
CA ARG A 116 -4.12 -2.00 16.86
C ARG A 116 -3.92 -0.84 15.89
N ASP A 117 -4.54 0.31 16.13
CA ASP A 117 -4.36 1.54 15.33
C ASP A 117 -2.92 2.03 15.42
N LYS A 118 -2.30 1.94 16.60
CA LYS A 118 -0.89 2.28 16.78
C LYS A 118 0.04 1.31 16.03
N GLU A 119 -0.23 0.01 16.10
CA GLU A 119 0.54 -1.02 15.39
C GLU A 119 0.37 -0.91 13.88
N ALA A 120 -0.86 -0.76 13.39
CA ALA A 120 -1.15 -0.60 11.96
C ALA A 120 -0.54 0.68 11.37
N ASN A 121 -0.42 1.74 12.18
CA ASN A 121 0.24 3.00 11.80
C ASN A 121 1.70 3.07 12.26
N ALA A 122 2.35 1.96 12.65
CA ALA A 122 3.77 1.98 12.97
C ALA A 122 4.60 2.15 11.68
N LEU A 123 5.61 3.03 11.72
CA LEU A 123 6.52 3.23 10.58
C LEU A 123 7.33 1.98 10.30
N VAL A 124 7.15 1.41 9.11
CA VAL A 124 8.02 0.38 8.57
C VAL A 124 9.11 1.07 7.75
N VAL A 125 10.30 1.16 8.34
CA VAL A 125 11.43 1.92 7.77
C VAL A 125 11.88 1.35 6.43
N ARG A 126 11.88 0.03 6.27
CA ARG A 126 12.33 -0.69 5.06
C ARG A 126 11.21 -1.59 4.50
N PRO A 127 10.19 -1.01 3.85
CA PRO A 127 8.99 -1.74 3.42
C PRO A 127 9.29 -2.96 2.54
N PHE A 128 10.28 -2.86 1.66
CA PHE A 128 10.59 -3.90 0.68
C PHE A 128 11.69 -4.86 1.13
N GLU A 129 12.09 -4.82 2.40
CA GLU A 129 13.12 -5.71 2.94
C GLU A 129 12.80 -7.18 2.65
N GLY A 130 13.83 -7.94 2.27
CA GLY A 130 13.72 -9.37 1.93
C GLY A 130 13.42 -9.67 0.47
N LEU A 131 13.21 -8.66 -0.37
CA LEU A 131 13.04 -8.80 -1.82
C LEU A 131 14.36 -8.52 -2.56
N ALA A 132 14.77 -9.40 -3.46
CA ALA A 132 15.93 -9.17 -4.34
C ALA A 132 15.75 -7.90 -5.20
N CYS A 133 14.50 -7.60 -5.59
CA CYS A 133 14.15 -6.41 -6.36
C CYS A 133 13.88 -5.15 -5.51
N GLU A 134 14.20 -5.14 -4.20
CA GLU A 134 13.95 -4.00 -3.30
C GLU A 134 14.47 -2.67 -3.88
N ALA A 135 15.72 -2.64 -4.33
CA ALA A 135 16.31 -1.42 -4.87
C ALA A 135 15.58 -0.93 -6.13
N GLN A 136 15.04 -1.84 -6.95
CA GLN A 136 14.27 -1.50 -8.15
C GLN A 136 12.89 -0.93 -7.79
N LEU A 137 12.23 -1.50 -6.78
CA LEU A 137 10.97 -0.97 -6.24
C LEU A 137 11.16 0.45 -5.68
N VAL A 138 12.27 0.70 -5.00
CA VAL A 138 12.63 2.05 -4.52
C VAL A 138 12.87 3.02 -5.69
N MET A 139 13.58 2.59 -6.75
CA MET A 139 13.75 3.41 -7.96
C MET A 139 12.40 3.81 -8.59
N MET A 140 11.47 2.88 -8.72
CA MET A 140 10.13 3.16 -9.28
C MET A 140 9.28 4.05 -8.37
N THR A 141 9.45 3.97 -7.05
CA THR A 141 8.67 4.75 -6.08
C THR A 141 9.13 6.21 -6.00
N GLU A 142 10.42 6.49 -6.27
CA GLU A 142 11.02 7.78 -5.92
C GLU A 142 11.82 8.47 -7.02
N PHE A 143 12.41 7.73 -7.95
CA PHE A 143 13.47 8.27 -8.81
C PHE A 143 13.20 8.17 -10.32
N LEU A 144 12.39 7.21 -10.77
CA LEU A 144 12.01 7.08 -12.17
C LEU A 144 10.71 7.84 -12.45
N SER A 145 10.71 8.63 -13.51
CA SER A 145 9.54 9.42 -13.94
C SER A 145 8.47 8.52 -14.54
N SER A 146 8.82 7.81 -15.63
CA SER A 146 7.94 6.85 -16.30
C SER A 146 8.67 5.51 -16.43
N ALA A 147 8.15 4.49 -15.75
CA ALA A 147 8.65 3.14 -15.88
C ALA A 147 7.59 2.11 -15.54
N THR A 148 7.71 0.90 -16.09
CA THR A 148 6.85 -0.23 -15.77
C THR A 148 7.64 -1.50 -15.48
N ALA A 149 7.06 -2.44 -14.73
CA ALA A 149 7.61 -3.77 -14.51
C ALA A 149 6.50 -4.77 -14.21
N VAL A 150 6.62 -5.99 -14.73
CA VAL A 150 5.70 -7.09 -14.38
C VAL A 150 6.14 -7.72 -13.07
N LEU A 151 5.21 -7.92 -12.13
CA LEU A 151 5.50 -8.55 -10.86
C LEU A 151 5.66 -10.08 -11.04
N PRO A 152 6.73 -10.70 -10.49
CA PRO A 152 6.95 -12.13 -10.54
C PRO A 152 6.08 -12.84 -9.49
N LEU A 153 4.77 -12.94 -9.77
CA LEU A 153 3.79 -13.47 -8.83
C LEU A 153 4.08 -14.93 -8.45
N VAL A 154 3.97 -15.25 -7.17
CA VAL A 154 3.99 -16.62 -6.65
C VAL A 154 2.58 -17.11 -6.38
N SER A 155 2.37 -18.42 -6.51
CA SER A 155 1.05 -19.03 -6.29
C SER A 155 0.67 -19.20 -4.81
N LYS A 156 1.52 -18.76 -3.87
CA LYS A 156 1.48 -19.18 -2.46
C LYS A 156 0.18 -18.84 -1.73
N GLN A 157 -0.48 -17.74 -2.06
CA GLN A 157 -1.71 -17.31 -1.37
C GLN A 157 -2.99 -17.51 -2.22
N ALA A 158 -2.89 -18.01 -3.46
CA ALA A 158 -4.02 -18.13 -4.40
C ALA A 158 -4.88 -16.85 -4.60
N VAL A 159 -4.39 -15.68 -4.13
CA VAL A 159 -5.14 -14.42 -4.15
C VAL A 159 -5.30 -13.91 -5.58
N VAL A 160 -4.22 -13.92 -6.38
CA VAL A 160 -4.30 -13.53 -7.79
C VAL A 160 -4.70 -14.74 -8.64
N PRO A 161 -5.84 -14.71 -9.37
CA PRO A 161 -6.26 -15.81 -10.23
C PRO A 161 -5.21 -16.13 -11.30
N LYS A 162 -5.07 -17.42 -11.64
CA LYS A 162 -4.18 -17.84 -12.75
C LYS A 162 -4.55 -17.12 -14.04
N GLY A 163 -3.56 -16.55 -14.71
CA GLY A 163 -3.73 -15.82 -15.97
C GLY A 163 -3.97 -14.31 -15.83
N VAL A 164 -4.10 -13.80 -14.59
CA VAL A 164 -4.10 -12.35 -14.34
C VAL A 164 -2.65 -11.88 -14.19
N THR A 165 -2.22 -10.98 -15.06
CA THR A 165 -0.93 -10.30 -14.96
C THR A 165 -1.06 -9.09 -14.03
N VAL A 166 -0.09 -8.91 -13.14
CA VAL A 166 0.03 -7.70 -12.31
C VAL A 166 1.27 -6.93 -12.73
N THR A 167 1.07 -5.69 -13.18
CA THR A 167 2.14 -4.77 -13.59
C THR A 167 2.19 -3.61 -12.62
N ILE A 168 3.39 -3.18 -12.22
CA ILE A 168 3.60 -1.91 -11.54
C ILE A 168 4.04 -0.86 -12.56
N GLY A 169 3.54 0.36 -12.41
CA GLY A 169 3.99 1.56 -13.12
C GLY A 169 4.36 2.65 -12.11
N THR A 170 5.23 3.57 -12.51
CA THR A 170 5.64 4.70 -11.64
C THR A 170 4.44 5.52 -11.24
N LEU A 171 3.69 6.07 -12.19
CA LEU A 171 2.52 6.93 -11.94
C LEU A 171 1.34 6.45 -12.79
N LEU A 172 0.15 6.45 -12.19
CA LEU A 172 -1.12 6.23 -12.90
C LEU A 172 -1.89 7.56 -12.99
N PRO A 173 -2.87 7.68 -13.90
CA PRO A 173 -3.75 8.85 -13.97
C PRO A 173 -4.33 9.18 -12.60
N ASN A 174 -4.42 10.47 -12.28
CA ASN A 174 -4.87 10.97 -10.97
C ASN A 174 -4.12 10.39 -9.76
N ALA A 175 -2.93 9.82 -9.98
CA ALA A 175 -2.14 9.14 -8.96
C ALA A 175 -2.94 8.05 -8.23
N TYR A 176 -3.75 7.27 -8.97
CA TYR A 176 -4.46 6.10 -8.44
C TYR A 176 -3.48 5.03 -7.96
N ARG A 177 -3.90 4.23 -6.96
CA ARG A 177 -3.11 3.10 -6.44
C ARG A 177 -3.05 1.95 -7.44
N GLY A 178 -4.11 1.77 -8.22
CA GLY A 178 -4.18 0.77 -9.26
C GLY A 178 -5.52 0.72 -9.96
N VAL A 179 -5.57 -0.04 -11.06
CA VAL A 179 -6.74 -0.26 -11.90
C VAL A 179 -6.82 -1.73 -12.31
N ARG A 180 -8.05 -2.25 -12.39
CA ARG A 180 -8.35 -3.51 -13.07
C ARG A 180 -8.66 -3.17 -14.53
N THR A 181 -7.82 -3.57 -15.48
CA THR A 181 -7.97 -3.17 -16.88
C THR A 181 -9.10 -3.92 -17.58
N ALA A 182 -9.58 -3.42 -18.73
CA ALA A 182 -10.56 -4.12 -19.57
C ALA A 182 -10.09 -5.52 -20.02
N LYS A 183 -8.77 -5.72 -20.15
CA LYS A 183 -8.17 -7.03 -20.49
C LYS A 183 -8.02 -7.96 -19.29
N ASN A 184 -8.64 -7.61 -18.16
CA ASN A 184 -8.63 -8.39 -16.92
C ASN A 184 -7.24 -8.54 -16.28
N SER A 185 -6.32 -7.60 -16.56
CA SER A 185 -5.02 -7.46 -15.89
C SER A 185 -5.11 -6.41 -14.78
N ILE A 186 -4.13 -6.39 -13.88
CA ILE A 186 -4.01 -5.36 -12.84
C ILE A 186 -2.80 -4.49 -13.14
N VAL A 187 -2.97 -3.17 -13.05
CA VAL A 187 -1.87 -2.21 -13.13
C VAL A 187 -1.87 -1.36 -11.87
N LEU A 188 -0.73 -1.26 -11.19
CA LEU A 188 -0.55 -0.56 -9.92
C LEU A 188 0.32 0.68 -10.10
N GLY A 189 0.02 1.76 -9.37
CA GLY A 189 0.81 2.99 -9.35
C GLY A 189 1.69 3.06 -8.11
N MET A 190 3.01 3.14 -8.29
CA MET A 190 3.98 3.21 -7.18
C MET A 190 4.03 4.61 -6.54
N GLN A 191 3.85 5.64 -7.36
CA GLN A 191 3.77 7.05 -6.99
C GLN A 191 2.30 7.44 -6.97
N ASN A 192 1.67 7.26 -5.82
CA ASN A 192 0.24 7.52 -5.65
C ASN A 192 0.02 8.47 -4.46
N THR A 193 -1.22 8.94 -4.30
CA THR A 193 -1.60 9.86 -3.22
C THR A 193 -1.83 9.18 -1.86
N PHE A 194 -1.74 7.86 -1.82
CA PHE A 194 -2.04 7.04 -0.65
C PHE A 194 -0.75 6.49 -0.03
N ASN A 195 -0.43 7.00 1.15
CA ASN A 195 0.80 6.67 1.83
C ASN A 195 0.45 6.15 3.22
N SER A 196 0.43 4.83 3.41
CA SER A 196 0.54 4.30 4.76
C SER A 196 2.00 4.33 5.20
N ASN A 197 2.23 3.86 6.42
CA ASN A 197 3.54 3.72 7.00
C ASN A 197 4.27 2.43 6.56
N ASP A 198 3.67 1.64 5.64
CA ASP A 198 4.28 0.46 5.00
C ASP A 198 3.90 0.38 3.51
N ARG A 199 4.80 0.81 2.63
CA ARG A 199 4.56 0.79 1.17
C ARG A 199 4.34 -0.61 0.61
N SER A 200 4.94 -1.63 1.21
CA SER A 200 4.77 -3.00 0.76
C SER A 200 3.34 -3.49 0.98
N ARG A 201 2.75 -3.12 2.13
CA ARG A 201 1.33 -3.32 2.40
C ARG A 201 0.46 -2.52 1.44
N ASP A 202 0.80 -1.26 1.15
CA ASP A 202 -0.03 -0.43 0.27
C ASP A 202 -0.19 -1.06 -1.12
N VAL A 203 0.88 -1.68 -1.64
CA VAL A 203 0.86 -2.42 -2.91
C VAL A 203 0.03 -3.71 -2.77
N ALA A 204 0.23 -4.49 -1.70
CA ALA A 204 -0.53 -5.70 -1.43
C ALA A 204 -2.04 -5.46 -1.31
N ASP A 205 -2.45 -4.48 -0.49
CA ASP A 205 -3.84 -4.08 -0.32
C ASP A 205 -4.48 -3.68 -1.66
N ALA A 206 -3.72 -3.00 -2.55
CA ALA A 206 -4.21 -2.63 -3.87
C ALA A 206 -4.43 -3.86 -4.77
N ILE A 207 -3.55 -4.87 -4.69
CA ILE A 207 -3.73 -6.14 -5.40
C ILE A 207 -5.02 -6.83 -4.91
N GLU A 208 -5.21 -6.94 -3.60
CA GLU A 208 -6.40 -7.59 -3.03
C GLU A 208 -7.70 -6.92 -3.47
N ILE A 209 -7.76 -5.58 -3.41
CA ILE A 209 -8.92 -4.82 -3.87
C ILE A 209 -9.21 -5.09 -5.36
N LEU A 210 -8.18 -5.09 -6.20
CA LEU A 210 -8.33 -5.18 -7.64
C LEU A 210 -8.53 -6.60 -8.16
N VAL A 211 -8.22 -7.62 -7.37
CA VAL A 211 -8.52 -9.01 -7.69
C VAL A 211 -10.03 -9.22 -7.82
N ASP A 212 -10.81 -8.65 -6.91
CA ASP A 212 -12.28 -8.77 -6.82
C ASP A 212 -13.03 -7.66 -7.57
N ALA A 213 -12.31 -6.67 -8.10
CA ALA A 213 -12.88 -5.54 -8.81
C ALA A 213 -13.37 -5.92 -10.22
N ASN A 214 -14.40 -5.20 -10.70
CA ASN A 214 -14.83 -5.34 -12.09
C ASN A 214 -13.79 -4.72 -13.05
N PRO A 215 -13.75 -5.12 -14.33
CA PRO A 215 -12.95 -4.42 -15.33
C PRO A 215 -13.28 -2.91 -15.37
N GLN A 216 -12.24 -2.10 -15.50
CA GLN A 216 -12.25 -0.63 -15.45
C GLN A 216 -12.61 -0.03 -14.07
N GLU A 217 -12.51 -0.80 -12.98
CA GLU A 217 -12.56 -0.26 -11.61
C GLU A 217 -11.17 0.07 -11.05
N TYR A 218 -11.13 1.06 -10.16
CA TYR A 218 -9.91 1.59 -9.54
C TYR A 218 -9.89 1.28 -8.06
N ALA A 219 -8.70 1.04 -7.52
CA ALA A 219 -8.48 1.00 -6.09
C ALA A 219 -8.31 2.42 -5.55
N ASP A 220 -9.40 3.00 -5.01
CA ASP A 220 -9.36 4.26 -4.27
C ASP A 220 -9.51 4.05 -2.75
N CYS A 221 -8.72 4.83 -2.00
CA CYS A 221 -8.80 5.07 -0.56
C CYS A 221 -9.57 4.05 0.32
N GLN A 222 -8.90 2.99 0.82
CA GLN A 222 -9.00 2.51 2.22
C GLN A 222 -7.74 1.72 2.61
N THR A 223 -7.29 1.90 3.86
CA THR A 223 -6.43 0.94 4.57
C THR A 223 -7.30 0.13 5.51
N SER A 224 -7.11 -1.18 5.53
CA SER A 224 -7.61 -2.01 6.63
C SER A 224 -6.85 -1.69 7.92
N LEU A 225 -7.48 -1.87 9.08
CA LEU A 225 -6.79 -1.83 10.37
C LEU A 225 -5.96 -3.08 10.63
N ASP A 226 -6.25 -4.16 9.92
CA ASP A 226 -5.54 -5.39 10.11
C ASP A 226 -4.19 -5.33 9.40
N PRO A 227 -3.13 -5.92 9.98
CA PRO A 227 -1.81 -5.89 9.40
C PRO A 227 -1.67 -6.60 8.02
N GLY A 228 -2.76 -7.05 7.39
CA GLY A 228 -2.83 -7.33 5.96
C GLY A 228 -1.76 -8.30 5.43
N LEU A 229 -1.72 -8.45 4.11
CA LEU A 229 -0.57 -9.04 3.44
C LEU A 229 0.43 -7.95 3.04
N ARG A 230 1.65 -8.34 2.71
CA ARG A 230 2.70 -7.46 2.17
C ARG A 230 3.09 -7.94 0.79
N LEU A 231 3.74 -7.10 -0.02
CA LEU A 231 4.18 -7.48 -1.36
C LEU A 231 5.05 -8.75 -1.37
N GLN A 232 5.84 -8.97 -0.31
CA GLN A 232 6.63 -10.18 -0.08
C GLN A 232 5.81 -11.47 -0.11
N ASP A 233 4.53 -11.39 0.25
CA ASP A 233 3.64 -12.52 0.18
C ASP A 233 3.31 -12.85 -1.28
N PHE A 234 3.14 -11.86 -2.16
CA PHE A 234 2.65 -12.05 -3.53
C PHE A 234 3.71 -12.39 -4.56
N ILE A 235 4.97 -12.04 -4.35
CA ILE A 235 6.03 -12.16 -5.37
C ILE A 235 7.18 -13.08 -4.95
N ASP A 236 7.94 -13.56 -5.93
CA ASP A 236 9.16 -14.34 -5.67
C ASP A 236 10.22 -13.43 -5.02
N PRO A 237 10.63 -13.69 -3.76
CA PRO A 237 11.59 -12.84 -3.06
C PRO A 237 13.00 -12.90 -3.66
N THR A 238 13.28 -13.86 -4.53
CA THR A 238 14.59 -14.03 -5.17
C THR A 238 14.66 -13.43 -6.57
N ALA A 239 13.52 -13.06 -7.15
CA ALA A 239 13.45 -12.54 -8.50
C ALA A 239 13.79 -11.04 -8.55
N LEU A 240 14.55 -10.65 -9.59
CA LEU A 240 14.69 -9.26 -10.01
C LEU A 240 13.52 -8.87 -10.91
N LEU A 241 13.24 -7.57 -10.97
CA LEU A 241 12.28 -7.01 -11.92
C LEU A 241 12.97 -6.68 -13.23
N GLU A 242 12.28 -6.94 -14.34
CA GLU A 242 12.61 -6.32 -15.62
C GLU A 242 11.92 -4.96 -15.69
N VAL A 243 12.63 -3.92 -15.24
CA VAL A 243 12.09 -2.54 -15.23
C VAL A 243 12.33 -1.91 -16.59
N GLN A 244 11.24 -1.55 -17.27
CA GLN A 244 11.26 -0.81 -18.51
C GLN A 244 11.16 0.68 -18.19
N SER A 245 12.26 1.42 -18.38
CA SER A 245 12.26 2.88 -18.35
C SER A 245 11.70 3.42 -19.66
N LEU A 246 10.81 4.39 -19.59
CA LEU A 246 10.03 4.88 -20.73
C LEU A 246 10.18 6.39 -20.86
N ASP A 247 10.07 6.87 -22.10
CA ASP A 247 10.24 8.30 -22.42
C ASP A 247 9.04 9.16 -21.97
N ASP A 248 7.87 8.55 -21.82
CA ASP A 248 6.62 9.24 -21.51
C ASP A 248 5.58 8.30 -20.85
N PHE A 249 4.37 8.78 -20.61
CA PHE A 249 3.24 8.01 -20.06
C PHE A 249 2.31 7.40 -21.13
N SER A 250 2.73 7.32 -22.40
CA SER A 250 1.94 6.74 -23.50
C SER A 250 1.57 5.27 -23.24
N TRP A 251 2.34 4.56 -22.40
CA TRP A 251 2.06 3.19 -21.95
C TRP A 251 0.71 3.03 -21.23
N TRP A 252 0.11 4.11 -20.70
CA TRP A 252 -1.26 4.08 -20.16
C TRP A 252 -2.30 3.64 -21.20
N LEU A 253 -2.10 4.02 -22.46
CA LEU A 253 -2.98 3.66 -23.57
C LEU A 253 -2.80 2.18 -23.93
N GLU A 254 -1.56 1.72 -24.02
CA GLU A 254 -1.22 0.33 -24.37
C GLU A 254 -1.75 -0.67 -23.34
N THR A 255 -1.66 -0.29 -22.07
CA THR A 255 -2.12 -1.08 -20.92
C THR A 255 -3.63 -0.94 -20.63
N ASN A 256 -4.35 -0.08 -21.36
CA ASN A 256 -5.79 0.19 -21.19
C ASN A 256 -6.15 0.67 -19.76
N VAL A 257 -5.27 1.47 -19.16
CA VAL A 257 -5.45 2.09 -17.84
C VAL A 257 -6.48 3.23 -17.88
N VAL A 258 -6.65 3.85 -19.06
CA VAL A 258 -7.42 5.09 -19.28
C VAL A 258 -8.65 4.91 -20.20
N GLU A 259 -9.09 3.68 -20.42
CA GLU A 259 -10.18 3.43 -21.37
C GLU A 259 -11.51 4.04 -20.86
N GLY A 260 -12.00 5.07 -21.55
CA GLY A 260 -13.20 5.81 -21.15
C GLY A 260 -12.97 6.99 -20.21
N PHE A 261 -11.71 7.37 -19.96
CA PHE A 261 -11.33 8.53 -19.16
C PHE A 261 -10.72 9.64 -20.03
N GLU A 262 -11.14 10.88 -19.80
CA GLU A 262 -10.36 12.04 -20.25
C GLU A 262 -9.14 12.16 -19.34
N VAL A 263 -7.95 11.92 -19.90
CA VAL A 263 -6.69 12.27 -19.26
C VAL A 263 -6.41 13.72 -19.60
N THR A 264 -6.89 14.64 -18.78
CA THR A 264 -6.77 16.08 -19.07
C THR A 264 -5.33 16.59 -19.05
N ASP A 265 -4.42 15.85 -18.40
CA ASP A 265 -3.09 16.35 -18.03
C ASP A 265 -1.93 15.52 -18.64
N LEU A 266 -2.18 14.65 -19.64
CA LEU A 266 -1.14 13.75 -20.18
C LEU A 266 0.02 14.51 -20.82
N ASP A 267 -0.28 15.51 -21.66
CA ASP A 267 0.74 16.32 -22.33
C ASP A 267 1.58 17.10 -21.33
N GLU A 268 0.95 17.62 -20.27
CA GLU A 268 1.64 18.32 -19.18
C GLU A 268 2.56 17.36 -18.42
N LEU A 269 2.06 16.17 -18.04
CA LEU A 269 2.86 15.15 -17.38
C LEU A 269 4.05 14.71 -18.24
N ASN A 270 3.82 14.45 -19.53
CA ASN A 270 4.87 14.07 -20.48
C ASN A 270 5.94 15.16 -20.61
N SER A 271 5.55 16.44 -20.61
CA SER A 271 6.51 17.56 -20.65
C SER A 271 7.42 17.66 -19.42
N SER A 272 7.02 17.05 -18.30
CA SER A 272 7.77 17.02 -17.04
C SER A 272 8.64 15.77 -16.86
N VAL A 273 8.55 14.81 -17.79
CA VAL A 273 9.30 13.55 -17.69
C VAL A 273 10.80 13.82 -17.83
N ILE A 274 11.54 13.32 -16.84
CA ILE A 274 13.00 13.22 -16.89
C ILE A 274 13.30 11.76 -17.22
N THR A 275 13.85 11.54 -18.41
CA THR A 275 14.17 10.19 -18.90
C THR A 275 15.39 9.62 -18.19
N ALA A 276 15.49 8.30 -18.20
CA ALA A 276 16.57 7.59 -17.52
C ALA A 276 16.94 6.30 -18.26
N ASP A 277 18.21 6.15 -18.60
CA ASP A 277 18.72 4.93 -19.26
C ASP A 277 19.18 3.91 -18.21
N PRO A 278 18.72 2.65 -18.28
CA PRO A 278 19.19 1.61 -17.36
C PRO A 278 20.67 1.29 -17.61
N ILE A 279 21.39 1.00 -16.53
CA ILE A 279 22.78 0.57 -16.61
C ILE A 279 22.85 -0.95 -16.52
N ASP A 280 23.20 -1.58 -17.64
CA ASP A 280 23.29 -3.03 -17.75
C ASP A 280 24.22 -3.65 -16.70
N GLY A 281 23.76 -4.73 -16.07
CA GLY A 281 24.48 -5.45 -15.02
C GLY A 281 24.34 -4.82 -13.62
N VAL A 282 23.64 -3.70 -13.46
CA VAL A 282 23.32 -3.09 -12.16
C VAL A 282 21.83 -2.76 -12.08
N PRO A 283 20.98 -3.68 -11.55
CA PRO A 283 19.52 -3.66 -11.74
C PRO A 283 18.77 -2.39 -11.33
N ALA A 284 19.34 -1.59 -10.42
CA ALA A 284 18.73 -0.38 -9.87
C ALA A 284 19.59 0.87 -10.08
N ALA A 285 20.42 0.88 -11.13
CA ALA A 285 21.24 2.02 -11.52
C ALA A 285 20.82 2.56 -12.88
N TYR A 286 20.73 3.89 -12.96
CA TYR A 286 20.26 4.59 -14.15
C TYR A 286 21.09 5.84 -14.38
N LEU A 287 21.35 6.14 -15.66
CA LEU A 287 21.77 7.46 -16.11
C LEU A 287 20.52 8.32 -16.31
N VAL A 288 20.36 9.37 -15.51
CA VAL A 288 19.23 10.28 -15.52
C VAL A 288 19.59 11.55 -16.30
N HIS A 289 18.80 11.87 -17.32
CA HIS A 289 19.04 12.94 -18.29
C HIS A 289 18.53 14.29 -17.79
N LEU A 290 19.16 14.81 -16.73
CA LEU A 290 18.93 16.18 -16.31
C LEU A 290 19.67 17.15 -17.24
N ALA A 291 18.91 18.02 -17.90
CA ALA A 291 19.36 19.03 -18.88
C ALA A 291 20.87 19.32 -18.94
N ASP A 292 21.43 20.03 -17.97
CA ASP A 292 22.84 20.48 -17.98
C ASP A 292 23.75 19.67 -17.05
N ARG A 293 23.21 18.67 -16.36
CA ARG A 293 23.89 17.94 -15.27
C ARG A 293 23.41 16.48 -15.23
N PRO A 294 23.78 15.64 -16.21
CA PRO A 294 23.42 14.23 -16.20
C PRO A 294 23.92 13.57 -14.91
N GLN A 295 23.11 12.66 -14.37
CA GLN A 295 23.37 12.03 -13.08
C GLN A 295 23.28 10.52 -13.16
N VAL A 296 24.21 9.82 -12.53
CA VAL A 296 23.97 8.42 -12.16
C VAL A 296 23.24 8.38 -10.83
N ARG A 297 22.11 7.68 -10.79
CA ARG A 297 21.39 7.35 -9.55
C ARG A 297 21.34 5.84 -9.41
N MET A 298 21.75 5.33 -8.25
CA MET A 298 21.75 3.90 -7.97
C MET A 298 21.19 3.61 -6.60
N SER A 299 20.09 2.87 -6.50
CA SER A 299 19.60 2.41 -5.19
C SER A 299 20.38 1.17 -4.73
N LEU A 300 20.85 1.19 -3.49
CA LEU A 300 21.72 0.15 -2.93
C LEU A 300 20.89 -0.86 -2.11
N PRO A 301 20.91 -2.16 -2.42
CA PRO A 301 20.06 -3.17 -1.74
C PRO A 301 20.63 -3.62 -0.39
N TYR A 302 21.12 -2.68 0.42
CA TYR A 302 21.78 -2.96 1.70
C TYR A 302 21.13 -2.15 2.81
N ALA A 303 21.13 -2.73 4.03
CA ALA A 303 20.69 -2.03 5.21
C ALA A 303 21.48 -0.73 5.41
N GLU A 304 20.79 0.34 5.83
CA GLU A 304 21.36 1.70 5.90
C GLU A 304 22.69 1.75 6.70
N ASP A 305 22.77 1.08 7.84
CA ASP A 305 23.98 1.08 8.67
C ASP A 305 25.16 0.39 7.96
N ALA A 306 24.94 -0.77 7.36
CA ALA A 306 25.97 -1.51 6.62
C ALA A 306 26.43 -0.71 5.39
N ALA A 307 25.51 -0.09 4.66
CA ALA A 307 25.83 0.79 3.54
C ALA A 307 26.63 2.03 4.00
N THR A 308 26.28 2.60 5.15
CA THR A 308 26.99 3.76 5.72
C THR A 308 28.42 3.39 6.15
N ASP A 309 28.62 2.21 6.72
CA ASP A 309 29.95 1.70 7.07
C ASP A 309 30.79 1.44 5.82
N ALA A 310 30.20 0.85 4.78
CA ALA A 310 30.86 0.65 3.49
C ALA A 310 31.30 1.99 2.86
N TRP A 311 30.44 3.00 2.89
CA TRP A 311 30.82 4.35 2.46
C TRP A 311 31.97 4.94 3.27
N ALA A 312 31.96 4.74 4.59
CA ALA A 312 33.03 5.21 5.46
C ALA A 312 34.39 4.56 5.09
N ARG A 313 34.38 3.28 4.71
CA ARG A 313 35.57 2.56 4.20
C ARG A 313 36.07 3.16 2.90
N LEU A 314 35.19 3.34 1.91
CA LEU A 314 35.57 3.89 0.60
C LEU A 314 36.02 5.35 0.69
N ALA A 315 35.35 6.16 1.50
CA ALA A 315 35.70 7.57 1.67
C ALA A 315 37.07 7.76 2.35
N ALA A 316 37.47 6.84 3.24
CA ALA A 316 38.80 6.87 3.86
C ALA A 316 39.93 6.60 2.86
N THR A 317 39.62 5.99 1.70
CA THR A 317 40.58 5.68 0.63
C THR A 317 40.32 6.47 -0.65
N HIS A 318 39.41 7.44 -0.64
CA HIS A 318 39.01 8.26 -1.79
C HIS A 318 38.44 7.45 -2.97
N GLN A 319 37.67 6.40 -2.67
CA GLN A 319 37.10 5.46 -3.65
C GLN A 319 35.58 5.61 -3.83
N GLU A 320 35.02 6.74 -3.38
CA GLU A 320 33.59 7.07 -3.45
C GLU A 320 33.06 7.51 -4.82
N SER A 321 33.95 7.90 -5.75
CA SER A 321 33.56 8.29 -7.12
C SER A 321 33.38 7.06 -8.03
N LEU A 322 32.72 7.24 -9.17
CA LEU A 322 32.60 6.20 -10.19
C LEU A 322 33.86 6.09 -11.05
N GLY A 323 34.61 7.18 -11.18
CA GLY A 323 35.81 7.29 -11.98
C GLY A 323 36.25 8.74 -12.12
N GLU A 324 37.20 8.98 -13.03
CA GLU A 324 37.63 10.33 -13.39
C GLU A 324 36.46 11.16 -13.94
N GLY A 325 36.40 12.45 -13.61
CA GLY A 325 35.34 13.34 -14.07
C GLY A 325 33.97 13.14 -13.40
N THR A 326 33.85 12.24 -12.41
CA THR A 326 32.60 12.00 -11.67
C THR A 326 32.65 12.58 -10.27
N LYS A 327 31.51 13.09 -9.78
CA LYS A 327 31.43 13.72 -8.46
C LYS A 327 30.23 13.19 -7.69
N LEU A 328 30.49 12.51 -6.57
CA LEU A 328 29.44 12.13 -5.62
C LEU A 328 28.84 13.39 -4.99
N LEU A 329 27.54 13.60 -5.19
CA LEU A 329 26.79 14.69 -4.59
C LEU A 329 26.34 14.36 -3.17
N GLY A 330 25.99 13.09 -2.92
CA GLY A 330 25.50 12.61 -1.65
C GLY A 330 24.67 11.35 -1.82
N ASN A 331 23.92 11.01 -0.77
CA ASN A 331 22.99 9.88 -0.77
C ASN A 331 21.60 10.36 -0.39
N PHE A 332 20.58 9.92 -1.12
CA PHE A 332 19.22 9.95 -0.59
C PHE A 332 19.03 8.80 0.39
N ARG A 333 18.35 9.07 1.50
CA ARG A 333 17.85 8.06 2.44
C ARG A 333 16.36 7.90 2.21
N VAL A 334 15.95 6.73 1.75
CA VAL A 334 14.55 6.48 1.42
C VAL A 334 14.23 4.99 1.54
N HIS A 335 13.06 4.68 2.08
CA HIS A 335 12.58 3.29 2.28
C HIS A 335 13.63 2.34 2.90
N GLY A 336 14.45 2.86 3.82
CA GLY A 336 15.42 2.09 4.60
C GLY A 336 16.72 1.75 3.89
N ILE A 337 16.91 2.25 2.66
CA ILE A 337 18.14 2.08 1.88
C ILE A 337 18.72 3.44 1.42
N LEU A 338 19.95 3.39 0.89
CA LEU A 338 20.63 4.55 0.34
C LEU A 338 20.58 4.56 -1.19
N THR A 339 20.38 5.74 -1.76
CA THR A 339 20.47 5.99 -3.20
C THR A 339 21.52 7.07 -3.46
N PRO A 340 22.80 6.72 -3.67
CA PRO A 340 23.81 7.66 -4.12
C PRO A 340 23.49 8.33 -5.45
N VAL A 341 24.00 9.56 -5.58
CA VAL A 341 23.89 10.38 -6.79
C VAL A 341 25.26 10.92 -7.16
N TRP A 342 25.66 10.69 -8.40
CA TRP A 342 26.87 11.28 -8.96
C TRP A 342 26.51 12.20 -10.12
N ASP A 343 27.07 13.40 -10.12
CA ASP A 343 27.15 14.21 -11.34
C ASP A 343 28.21 13.59 -12.26
N ILE A 344 27.88 13.48 -13.54
CA ILE A 344 28.77 13.01 -14.60
C ILE A 344 28.78 13.99 -15.78
N ALA A 345 29.71 13.79 -16.72
CA ALA A 345 29.85 14.67 -17.88
C ALA A 345 29.24 14.09 -19.18
N THR A 346 28.99 12.78 -19.23
CA THR A 346 28.44 12.10 -20.41
C THR A 346 26.92 11.96 -20.31
N GLU A 347 26.27 12.07 -21.46
CA GLU A 347 24.84 11.78 -21.65
C GLU A 347 24.62 10.39 -22.27
N ASN A 348 25.70 9.61 -22.47
CA ASN A 348 25.61 8.27 -23.04
C ASN A 348 25.90 7.22 -21.96
N VAL A 349 24.94 6.35 -21.70
CA VAL A 349 25.05 5.30 -20.68
C VAL A 349 26.22 4.34 -20.94
N ALA A 350 26.56 4.10 -22.21
CA ALA A 350 27.66 3.20 -22.57
C ALA A 350 29.03 3.70 -22.08
N ASP A 351 29.19 5.02 -21.92
CA ASP A 351 30.45 5.65 -21.52
C ASP A 351 30.70 5.58 -20.01
N ILE A 352 29.72 5.15 -19.21
CA ILE A 352 29.81 5.11 -17.73
C ILE A 352 29.41 3.75 -17.13
N ALA A 353 28.88 2.84 -17.94
CA ALA A 353 28.34 1.57 -17.47
C ALA A 353 29.39 0.66 -16.80
N GLU A 354 30.62 0.63 -17.31
CA GLU A 354 31.70 -0.18 -16.73
C GLU A 354 32.12 0.36 -15.35
N GLU A 355 32.28 1.67 -15.23
CA GLU A 355 32.61 2.38 -13.99
C GLU A 355 31.56 2.13 -12.91
N VAL A 356 30.28 2.15 -13.28
CA VAL A 356 29.18 1.87 -12.36
C VAL A 356 29.16 0.41 -11.93
N ARG A 357 29.40 -0.54 -12.85
CA ARG A 357 29.57 -1.96 -12.50
C ARG A 357 30.76 -2.19 -11.57
N ALA A 358 31.91 -1.57 -11.84
CA ALA A 358 33.10 -1.64 -11.01
C ALA A 358 32.86 -1.03 -9.62
N PHE A 359 32.15 0.10 -9.54
CA PHE A 359 31.72 0.69 -8.27
C PHE A 359 30.80 -0.27 -7.51
N ALA A 360 29.79 -0.86 -8.15
CA ALA A 360 28.85 -1.77 -7.50
C ALA A 360 29.57 -2.98 -6.87
N GLN A 361 30.55 -3.57 -7.57
CA GLN A 361 31.38 -4.65 -7.04
C GLN A 361 32.23 -4.21 -5.85
N ARG A 362 32.90 -3.05 -5.97
CA ARG A 362 33.72 -2.49 -4.89
C ARG A 362 32.88 -2.15 -3.65
N PHE A 363 31.69 -1.61 -3.84
CA PHE A 363 30.76 -1.29 -2.77
C PHE A 363 30.27 -2.56 -2.07
N ALA A 364 29.89 -3.60 -2.84
CA ALA A 364 29.51 -4.90 -2.29
C ALA A 364 30.65 -5.52 -1.44
N ALA A 365 31.90 -5.43 -1.89
CA ALA A 365 33.05 -5.89 -1.12
C ALA A 365 33.23 -5.09 0.19
N ALA A 366 33.02 -3.77 0.16
CA ALA A 366 33.09 -2.93 1.35
C ALA A 366 31.95 -3.20 2.34
N VAL A 367 30.76 -3.56 1.86
CA VAL A 367 29.63 -4.00 2.71
C VAL A 367 29.92 -5.36 3.34
N ALA A 368 30.55 -6.28 2.60
CA ALA A 368 30.90 -7.60 3.10
C ALA A 368 32.02 -7.57 4.17
N ASP A 369 32.81 -6.49 4.24
CA ASP A 369 33.79 -6.27 5.29
C ASP A 369 33.13 -5.84 6.61
N ILE A 370 32.94 -6.83 7.50
CA ILE A 370 32.36 -6.66 8.83
C ILE A 370 33.39 -6.34 9.92
N SER A 371 34.65 -6.05 9.58
CA SER A 371 35.66 -5.65 10.56
C SER A 371 35.27 -4.35 11.28
N GLU A 372 35.79 -4.09 12.47
CA GLU A 372 35.56 -2.79 13.10
C GLU A 372 36.14 -1.65 12.26
N LEU A 373 35.40 -0.55 12.13
CA LEU A 373 35.90 0.63 11.44
C LEU A 373 37.16 1.17 12.14
N THR A 374 38.18 1.50 11.34
CA THR A 374 39.38 2.18 11.83
C THR A 374 39.08 3.61 12.27
N THR A 375 40.02 4.25 12.96
CA THR A 375 39.87 5.66 13.38
C THR A 375 39.57 6.59 12.21
N ASP A 376 40.26 6.42 11.09
CA ASP A 376 40.05 7.26 9.89
C ASP A 376 38.69 6.99 9.26
N GLN A 377 38.29 5.72 9.16
CA GLN A 377 36.96 5.35 8.66
C GLN A 377 35.84 5.91 9.55
N ARG A 378 35.96 5.84 10.89
CA ARG A 378 34.98 6.44 11.81
C ARG A 378 34.85 7.96 11.60
N ARG A 379 35.97 8.65 11.35
CA ARG A 379 35.97 10.08 11.03
C ARG A 379 35.25 10.34 9.69
N SER A 380 35.55 9.54 8.67
CA SER A 380 34.87 9.63 7.36
C SER A 380 33.37 9.36 7.47
N ARG A 381 32.95 8.41 8.32
CA ARG A 381 31.53 8.07 8.54
C ARG A 381 30.69 9.29 8.91
N ALA A 382 31.17 10.14 9.82
CA ALA A 382 30.47 11.36 10.21
C ALA A 382 30.30 12.34 9.04
N ALA A 383 31.33 12.49 8.20
CA ALA A 383 31.29 13.35 7.03
C ALA A 383 30.35 12.81 5.93
N VAL A 384 30.31 11.48 5.74
CA VAL A 384 29.41 10.79 4.82
C VAL A 384 27.95 11.00 5.25
N VAL A 385 27.63 10.74 6.52
CA VAL A 385 26.27 10.93 7.07
C VAL A 385 25.78 12.37 6.90
N GLY A 386 26.67 13.36 7.04
CA GLY A 386 26.34 14.77 6.80
C GLY A 386 25.91 15.11 5.37
N LYS A 387 26.22 14.24 4.39
CA LYS A 387 25.81 14.38 2.99
C LYS A 387 24.57 13.53 2.65
N HIS A 388 23.93 12.92 3.64
CA HIS A 388 22.71 12.14 3.42
C HIS A 388 21.47 13.03 3.54
N VAL A 389 20.61 12.99 2.52
CA VAL A 389 19.34 13.74 2.48
C VAL A 389 18.19 12.75 2.62
N THR A 390 17.38 12.88 3.66
CA THR A 390 16.20 12.01 3.83
C THR A 390 15.03 12.51 3.01
N ILE A 391 14.49 11.63 2.15
CA ILE A 391 13.20 11.85 1.49
C ILE A 391 12.11 11.43 2.47
N ARG A 392 11.20 12.34 2.79
CA ARG A 392 10.01 12.08 3.63
C ARG A 392 8.77 12.33 2.76
N LYS A 393 8.00 11.29 2.48
CA LYS A 393 6.74 11.34 1.73
C LYS A 393 5.58 10.77 2.55
#